data_AF-A0A0D0HHY6-F1
#
_entry.id   AF-A0A0D0HHY6-F1
#
_cell.length_a   1.000
_cell.length_b   1.000
_cell.length_c   1.000
_cell.angle_alpha   90.00
_cell.angle_beta   90.00
_cell.angle_gamma   90.00
#
_symmetry.space_group_name_H-M   'P 1'
#
loop_
_entity.id
_entity.type
_entity.pdbx_description
1 polymer ?
#
loop_
_entity_poly.entity_id
_entity_poly.type
_entity_poly.pdbx_seq_one_letter_code
_entity_poly.pdbx_strand_id
1 'polypeptide(L)'
;MSMNVVTLLYLIASVCFIQALKGLSNPKSARRGNLFGMVGMAIAILTTVALIFKQAAWLGANLPLGLGLVLGALVVGGAVGAVVAARVEMTKMPELVAAMHSLIGLAAVCIAYAVVAEPEAFGLVPQDATVPNFIPYGNRVELFIGTFVGAITFSGSVIAFGKLSGKYKFRLFQGAPVVYAGQHLINLMLALAMLGFGILFMLTQSWLPFVIMTAIAFVLGVLIIIPIGGADMPVVVSMLNSYSGWAAAGIGFSLNNAMLIIAGSLVGSSGAILSYIMCHAMNRSFFNVILGGFGGEASAGAAGGAQEQRPVKSGSAEDASFMLGNAETVVIVPGYGLAVARAQHALKELTDKLVEKGIDVKYAIHPVAGRMPGHMNVLLAEAEVPYEIVHEMEDINGEFGQVDVVLVLGANDVVNPAAKNDPKSPIAGMPIIEAYKARTVIVNKRSMAAGYAGLDNDLFYMDKTMMVFGDAKKVIEDMVKSVD
;
A
#
# COMPACT_ATOMS: atom_id res chain seq x y z
N MET A 1 -11.18 3.18 38.39
CA MET A 1 -10.57 4.28 37.59
C MET A 1 -11.61 5.36 37.34
N SER A 2 -11.30 6.63 37.59
CA SER A 2 -12.22 7.74 37.26
C SER A 2 -12.25 7.98 35.75
N MET A 3 -13.31 8.60 35.23
CA MET A 3 -13.41 8.89 33.79
C MET A 3 -12.30 9.84 33.33
N ASN A 4 -11.89 10.79 34.18
CA ASN A 4 -10.78 11.70 33.89
C ASN A 4 -9.46 10.96 33.65
N VAL A 5 -9.20 9.88 34.40
CA VAL A 5 -7.99 9.05 34.21
C VAL A 5 -8.07 8.26 32.91
N VAL A 6 -9.25 7.71 32.57
CA VAL A 6 -9.48 7.04 31.27
C VAL A 6 -9.16 7.99 30.11
N THR A 7 -9.75 9.19 30.13
CA THR A 7 -9.55 10.20 29.10
C THR A 7 -8.10 10.62 28.99
N LEU A 8 -7.41 10.82 30.12
CA LEU A 8 -6.00 11.16 30.14
C LEU A 8 -5.13 10.04 29.54
N LEU A 9 -5.38 8.78 29.88
CA LEU A 9 -4.62 7.65 29.33
C LEU A 9 -4.85 7.48 27.82
N TYR A 10 -6.08 7.68 27.34
CA TYR A 10 -6.37 7.70 25.91
C TYR A 10 -5.73 8.88 25.18
N LEU A 11 -5.64 10.05 25.82
CA LEU A 11 -4.90 11.19 25.29
C LEU A 11 -3.40 10.87 25.18
N ILE A 12 -2.81 10.28 26.21
CA ILE A 12 -1.39 9.85 26.20
C ILE A 12 -1.16 8.82 25.08
N ALA A 13 -2.02 7.81 24.96
CA ALA A 13 -1.94 6.83 23.88
C ALA A 13 -2.03 7.49 22.49
N SER A 14 -2.90 8.49 22.33
CA SER A 14 -3.05 9.25 21.10
C SER A 14 -1.77 10.03 20.75
N VAL A 15 -1.15 10.68 21.73
CA VAL A 15 0.15 11.35 21.55
C VAL A 15 1.23 10.34 21.15
N CYS A 16 1.25 9.15 21.75
CA CYS A 16 2.17 8.08 21.35
C CYS A 16 1.96 7.67 19.88
N PHE A 17 0.72 7.55 19.38
CA PHE A 17 0.48 7.25 17.96
C PHE A 17 0.95 8.36 17.02
N ILE A 18 0.78 9.64 17.39
CA ILE A 18 1.33 10.77 16.63
C ILE A 18 2.86 10.67 16.57
N GLN A 19 3.50 10.41 17.70
CA GLN A 19 4.96 10.27 17.78
C GLN A 19 5.47 9.01 17.05
N ALA A 20 4.64 7.96 16.96
CA ALA A 20 4.95 6.78 16.17
C ALA A 20 5.06 7.12 14.68
N LEU A 21 4.05 7.79 14.11
CA LEU A 21 4.05 8.22 12.71
C LEU A 21 5.19 9.20 12.40
N LYS A 22 5.41 10.18 13.28
CA LYS A 22 6.53 11.12 13.16
C LYS A 22 7.89 10.42 13.24
N GLY A 23 8.03 9.41 14.10
CA GLY A 23 9.27 8.64 14.22
C GLY A 23 9.53 7.78 12.98
N LEU A 24 8.49 7.25 12.35
CA LEU A 24 8.57 6.42 11.14
C LEU A 24 8.92 7.21 9.87
N SER A 25 8.78 8.55 9.87
CA SER A 25 9.11 9.37 8.70
C SER A 25 10.61 9.57 8.46
N ASN A 26 11.48 9.09 9.35
CA ASN A 26 12.93 9.15 9.18
C ASN A 26 13.59 7.84 9.64
N PRO A 27 14.49 7.22 8.84
CA PRO A 27 15.17 5.98 9.21
C PRO A 27 15.87 6.03 10.58
N LYS A 28 16.48 7.16 10.94
CA LYS A 28 17.20 7.33 12.22
C LYS A 28 16.27 7.25 13.43
N SER A 29 15.02 7.69 13.29
CA SER A 29 14.01 7.65 14.36
C SER A 29 13.04 6.48 14.26
N ALA A 30 13.07 5.68 13.19
CA ALA A 30 12.07 4.64 12.91
C ALA A 30 11.88 3.65 14.06
N ARG A 31 12.97 3.19 14.70
CA ARG A 31 12.91 2.28 15.86
C ARG A 31 12.21 2.92 17.07
N ARG A 32 12.50 4.20 17.34
CA ARG A 32 11.84 4.97 18.41
C ARG A 32 10.36 5.22 18.09
N GLY A 33 10.04 5.50 16.83
CA GLY A 33 8.65 5.61 16.36
C GLY A 33 7.87 4.31 16.62
N ASN A 34 8.43 3.17 16.24
CA ASN A 34 7.79 1.88 16.49
C ASN A 34 7.56 1.61 18.00
N LEU A 35 8.54 1.97 18.86
CA LEU A 35 8.38 1.88 20.30
C LEU A 35 7.22 2.73 20.84
N PHE A 36 7.07 3.97 20.37
CA PHE A 36 5.91 4.79 20.73
C PHE A 36 4.59 4.14 20.33
N GLY A 37 4.53 3.51 19.15
CA GLY A 37 3.35 2.76 18.71
C GLY A 37 3.01 1.60 19.64
N MET A 38 4.00 0.80 20.03
CA MET A 38 3.81 -0.32 20.97
C MET A 38 3.33 0.16 22.35
N VAL A 39 3.97 1.22 22.89
CA VAL A 39 3.58 1.80 24.18
C VAL A 39 2.17 2.39 24.13
N GLY A 40 1.82 3.13 23.07
CA GLY A 40 0.48 3.68 22.87
C GLY A 40 -0.59 2.61 22.83
N MET A 41 -0.36 1.53 22.07
CA MET A 41 -1.27 0.38 22.00
C MET A 41 -1.41 -0.32 23.36
N ALA A 42 -0.32 -0.52 24.09
CA ALA A 42 -0.37 -1.12 25.43
C ALA A 42 -1.21 -0.29 26.40
N ILE A 43 -1.02 1.04 26.41
CA ILE A 43 -1.83 1.96 27.24
C ILE A 43 -3.32 1.87 26.85
N ALA A 44 -3.63 1.88 25.56
CA ALA A 44 -5.01 1.78 25.08
C ALA A 44 -5.70 0.48 25.50
N ILE A 45 -5.02 -0.67 25.34
CA ILE A 45 -5.54 -1.99 25.74
C ILE A 45 -5.77 -2.03 27.24
N LEU A 46 -4.78 -1.65 28.05
CA LEU A 46 -4.89 -1.67 29.53
C LEU A 46 -6.01 -0.75 30.03
N THR A 47 -6.15 0.42 29.41
CA THR A 47 -7.23 1.38 29.72
C THR A 47 -8.61 0.79 29.40
N THR A 48 -8.74 0.12 28.25
CA THR A 48 -9.97 -0.54 27.83
C THR A 48 -10.34 -1.70 28.76
N VAL A 49 -9.36 -2.52 29.15
CA VAL A 49 -9.56 -3.59 30.14
C VAL A 49 -10.08 -3.02 31.46
N ALA A 50 -9.48 -1.92 31.95
CA ALA A 50 -9.96 -1.27 33.18
C ALA A 50 -11.39 -0.71 33.06
N LEU A 51 -11.82 -0.28 31.87
CA LEU A 51 -13.22 0.10 31.60
C LEU A 51 -14.16 -1.10 31.64
N ILE A 52 -13.77 -2.23 31.04
CA ILE A 52 -14.55 -3.48 31.05
C ILE A 52 -14.81 -3.93 32.49
N PHE A 53 -13.80 -3.91 33.37
CA PHE A 53 -13.98 -4.23 34.80
C PHE A 53 -15.06 -3.37 35.46
N LYS A 54 -15.10 -2.07 35.15
CA LYS A 54 -16.08 -1.13 35.71
C LYS A 54 -17.48 -1.37 35.13
N GLN A 55 -17.58 -1.58 33.81
CA GLN A 55 -18.86 -1.83 33.14
C GLN A 55 -19.48 -3.16 33.56
N ALA A 56 -18.69 -4.23 33.67
CA ALA A 56 -19.20 -5.52 34.11
C ALA A 56 -19.76 -5.47 35.54
N ALA A 57 -19.13 -4.72 36.43
CA ALA A 57 -19.63 -4.49 37.78
C ALA A 57 -20.96 -3.71 37.78
N TRP A 58 -21.15 -2.79 36.83
CA TRP A 58 -22.39 -2.03 36.68
C TRP A 58 -23.52 -2.86 36.06
N LEU A 59 -23.22 -3.68 35.04
CA LEU A 59 -24.18 -4.54 34.34
C LEU A 59 -24.52 -5.84 35.07
N GLY A 60 -23.83 -6.16 36.18
CA GLY A 60 -23.95 -7.46 36.85
C GLY A 60 -23.51 -8.65 35.98
N ALA A 61 -22.67 -8.40 34.98
CA ALA A 61 -22.26 -9.39 33.98
C ALA A 61 -21.21 -10.36 34.55
N ASN A 62 -21.13 -11.58 33.97
CA ASN A 62 -20.13 -12.57 34.33
C ASN A 62 -18.73 -12.16 33.84
N LEU A 63 -18.07 -11.32 34.65
CA LEU A 63 -16.77 -10.73 34.38
C LEU A 63 -15.68 -11.77 34.05
N PRO A 64 -15.53 -12.90 34.79
CA PRO A 64 -14.55 -13.93 34.46
C PRO A 64 -14.74 -14.51 33.05
N LEU A 65 -15.97 -14.80 32.66
CA LEU A 65 -16.26 -15.36 31.33
C LEU A 65 -16.00 -14.33 30.23
N GLY A 66 -16.48 -13.09 30.40
CA GLY A 66 -16.29 -12.02 29.41
C GLY A 66 -14.82 -11.68 29.18
N LEU A 67 -14.05 -11.51 30.27
CA LEU A 67 -12.59 -11.29 30.16
C LEU A 67 -11.87 -12.50 29.57
N GLY A 68 -12.27 -13.72 29.93
CA GLY A 68 -11.71 -14.94 29.36
C GLY A 68 -11.87 -15.00 27.84
N LEU A 69 -13.05 -14.64 27.33
CA LEU A 69 -13.32 -14.57 25.89
C LEU A 69 -12.50 -13.46 25.20
N VAL A 70 -12.45 -12.26 25.77
CA VAL A 70 -11.68 -11.13 25.22
C VAL A 70 -10.18 -11.44 25.18
N LEU A 71 -9.62 -11.93 26.29
CA LEU A 71 -8.20 -12.29 26.35
C LEU A 71 -7.88 -13.49 25.45
N GLY A 72 -8.77 -14.49 25.39
CA GLY A 72 -8.64 -15.62 24.48
C GLY A 72 -8.58 -15.17 23.01
N ALA A 73 -9.52 -14.31 22.59
CA ALA A 73 -9.54 -13.75 21.25
C ALA A 73 -8.29 -12.91 20.95
N LEU A 74 -7.84 -12.08 21.91
CA LEU A 74 -6.63 -11.27 21.78
C LEU A 74 -5.38 -12.14 21.60
N VAL A 75 -5.22 -13.19 22.41
CA VAL A 75 -4.08 -14.12 22.33
C VAL A 75 -4.10 -14.88 21.01
N VAL A 76 -5.26 -15.42 20.61
CA VAL A 76 -5.37 -16.16 19.34
C VAL A 76 -5.09 -15.25 18.14
N GLY A 77 -5.75 -14.09 18.06
CA GLY A 77 -5.56 -13.15 16.97
C GLY A 77 -4.14 -12.58 16.92
N GLY A 78 -3.60 -12.20 18.08
CA GLY A 78 -2.23 -11.69 18.22
C GLY A 78 -1.17 -12.73 17.88
N ALA A 79 -1.34 -13.98 18.30
CA ALA A 79 -0.41 -15.06 17.96
C ALA A 79 -0.43 -15.39 16.47
N VAL A 80 -1.61 -15.49 15.85
CA VAL A 80 -1.73 -15.70 14.39
C VAL A 80 -1.06 -14.55 13.64
N GLY A 81 -1.35 -13.30 14.02
CA GLY A 81 -0.73 -12.12 13.42
C GLY A 81 0.79 -12.13 13.54
N ALA A 82 1.33 -12.43 14.73
CA ALA A 82 2.77 -12.51 14.98
C ALA A 82 3.45 -13.60 14.15
N VAL A 83 2.86 -14.80 14.07
CA VAL A 83 3.40 -15.91 13.28
C VAL A 83 3.40 -15.58 11.79
N VAL A 84 2.32 -15.00 11.27
CA VAL A 84 2.22 -14.61 9.86
C VAL A 84 3.23 -13.51 9.53
N ALA A 85 3.32 -12.46 10.36
CA ALA A 85 4.25 -11.36 10.16
C ALA A 85 5.72 -11.81 10.23
N ALA A 86 6.06 -12.77 11.11
CA ALA A 86 7.43 -13.27 11.24
C ALA A 86 7.87 -14.20 10.09
N ARG A 87 6.92 -14.75 9.31
CA ARG A 87 7.21 -15.73 8.24
C ARG A 87 7.03 -15.18 6.83
N VAL A 88 6.48 -13.97 6.68
CA VAL A 88 6.27 -13.36 5.36
C VAL A 88 7.60 -12.92 4.76
N GLU A 89 7.77 -13.11 3.46
CA GLU A 89 8.93 -12.59 2.73
C GLU A 89 8.70 -11.12 2.35
N MET A 90 9.73 -10.28 2.34
CA MET A 90 9.60 -8.84 2.06
C MET A 90 9.00 -8.54 0.67
N THR A 91 9.22 -9.43 -0.31
CA THR A 91 8.61 -9.36 -1.64
C THR A 91 7.09 -9.52 -1.64
N LYS A 92 6.52 -10.14 -0.58
CA LYS A 92 5.08 -10.36 -0.36
C LYS A 92 4.45 -9.35 0.61
N MET A 93 5.21 -8.36 1.05
CA MET A 93 4.69 -7.31 1.93
C MET A 93 3.44 -6.59 1.39
N PRO A 94 3.30 -6.30 0.06
CA PRO A 94 2.10 -5.66 -0.46
C PRO A 94 0.81 -6.47 -0.24
N GLU A 95 0.85 -7.79 -0.44
CA GLU A 95 -0.32 -8.64 -0.24
C GLU A 95 -0.68 -8.77 1.25
N LEU A 96 0.33 -8.88 2.13
CA LEU A 96 0.08 -8.93 3.57
C LEU A 96 -0.57 -7.64 4.09
N VAL A 97 -0.10 -6.48 3.63
CA VAL A 97 -0.69 -5.18 4.00
C VAL A 97 -2.15 -5.09 3.56
N ALA A 98 -2.48 -5.53 2.34
CA ALA A 98 -3.87 -5.63 1.90
C ALA A 98 -4.69 -6.56 2.81
N ALA A 99 -4.18 -7.73 3.16
CA ALA A 99 -4.85 -8.65 4.06
C ALA A 99 -5.11 -8.03 5.45
N MET A 100 -4.15 -7.28 6.00
CA MET A 100 -4.32 -6.61 7.30
C MET A 100 -5.42 -5.53 7.27
N HIS A 101 -5.49 -4.71 6.22
CA HIS A 101 -6.59 -3.73 6.08
C HIS A 101 -7.96 -4.40 5.99
N SER A 102 -8.03 -5.59 5.40
CA SER A 102 -9.30 -6.33 5.36
C SER A 102 -9.82 -6.62 6.79
N LEU A 103 -8.94 -7.07 7.68
CA LEU A 103 -9.28 -7.40 9.06
C LEU A 103 -9.72 -6.17 9.85
N ILE A 104 -9.11 -5.00 9.60
CA ILE A 104 -9.52 -3.72 10.20
C ILE A 104 -10.93 -3.34 9.74
N GLY A 105 -11.20 -3.43 8.43
CA GLY A 105 -12.52 -3.17 7.87
C GLY A 105 -13.61 -4.07 8.45
N LEU A 106 -13.32 -5.38 8.57
CA LEU A 106 -14.25 -6.34 9.17
C LEU A 106 -14.45 -6.09 10.67
N ALA A 107 -13.40 -5.72 11.41
CA ALA A 107 -13.51 -5.36 12.81
C ALA A 107 -14.45 -4.16 13.01
N ALA A 108 -14.37 -3.13 12.15
CA ALA A 108 -15.29 -2.00 12.19
C ALA A 108 -16.76 -2.42 11.97
N VAL A 109 -17.02 -3.33 11.03
CA VAL A 109 -18.36 -3.90 10.80
C VAL A 109 -18.84 -4.69 12.03
N CYS A 110 -17.99 -5.56 12.58
CA CYS A 110 -18.33 -6.33 13.78
C CYS A 110 -18.64 -5.43 14.98
N ILE A 111 -17.88 -4.35 15.18
CA ILE A 111 -18.14 -3.37 16.24
C ILE A 111 -19.49 -2.70 16.00
N ALA A 112 -19.77 -2.25 14.77
CA ALA A 112 -21.06 -1.63 14.47
C ALA A 112 -22.24 -2.58 14.72
N TYR A 113 -22.13 -3.85 14.32
CA TYR A 113 -23.14 -4.87 14.62
C TYR A 113 -23.33 -5.07 16.13
N ALA A 114 -22.24 -5.13 16.89
CA ALA A 114 -22.31 -5.24 18.35
C ALA A 114 -22.99 -4.03 18.97
N VAL A 115 -22.70 -2.82 18.49
CA VAL A 115 -23.33 -1.58 18.99
C VAL A 115 -24.81 -1.50 18.65
N VAL A 116 -25.22 -1.92 17.45
CA VAL A 116 -26.64 -1.95 17.07
C VAL A 116 -27.41 -3.02 17.85
N ALA A 117 -26.77 -4.14 18.20
CA ALA A 117 -27.36 -5.19 19.02
C ALA A 117 -27.50 -4.82 20.49
N GLU A 118 -26.45 -4.24 21.08
CA GLU A 118 -26.35 -4.01 22.52
C GLU A 118 -25.94 -2.57 22.82
N PRO A 119 -26.69 -1.54 22.37
CA PRO A 119 -26.29 -0.14 22.53
C PRO A 119 -26.18 0.31 24.01
N GLU A 120 -26.91 -0.37 24.91
CA GLU A 120 -26.84 -0.15 26.36
C GLU A 120 -25.47 -0.55 26.93
N ALA A 121 -24.89 -1.65 26.45
CA ALA A 121 -23.57 -2.11 26.88
C ALA A 121 -22.46 -1.11 26.49
N PHE A 122 -22.67 -0.35 25.41
CA PHE A 122 -21.76 0.71 24.96
C PHE A 122 -22.09 2.08 25.58
N GLY A 123 -23.11 2.18 26.43
CA GLY A 123 -23.49 3.43 27.10
C GLY A 123 -24.06 4.49 26.15
N LEU A 124 -24.65 4.07 25.03
CA LEU A 124 -25.19 4.98 24.02
C LEU A 124 -26.67 5.32 24.22
N VAL A 125 -27.38 4.53 25.03
CA VAL A 125 -28.79 4.77 25.32
C VAL A 125 -28.92 5.89 26.36
N PRO A 126 -29.59 7.02 26.04
CA PRO A 126 -29.83 8.09 26.99
C PRO A 126 -30.63 7.60 28.21
N GLN A 127 -30.35 8.14 29.39
CA GLN A 127 -31.03 7.74 30.64
C GLN A 127 -32.53 8.07 30.64
N ASP A 128 -32.94 9.05 29.83
CA ASP A 128 -34.30 9.50 29.63
C ASP A 128 -35.01 8.78 28.45
N ALA A 129 -34.36 7.82 27.81
CA ALA A 129 -34.94 7.08 26.70
C ALA A 129 -36.15 6.25 27.17
N THR A 130 -37.28 6.43 26.50
CA THR A 130 -38.53 5.71 26.79
C THR A 130 -38.64 4.37 26.04
N VAL A 131 -37.76 4.15 25.05
CA VAL A 131 -37.73 2.95 24.21
C VAL A 131 -36.45 2.17 24.50
N PRO A 132 -36.53 0.85 24.79
CA PRO A 132 -35.36 0.00 24.97
C PRO A 132 -34.43 0.06 23.76
N ASN A 133 -33.11 0.00 24.00
CA ASN A 133 -32.09 0.03 22.95
C ASN A 133 -32.17 1.26 22.01
N PHE A 134 -32.71 2.39 22.45
CA PHE A 134 -32.76 3.60 21.62
C PHE A 134 -31.35 4.17 21.36
N ILE A 135 -30.97 4.25 20.09
CA ILE A 135 -29.70 4.85 19.66
C ILE A 135 -29.97 6.31 19.23
N PRO A 136 -29.22 7.31 19.69
CA PRO A 136 -29.37 8.69 19.23
C PRO A 136 -29.10 8.83 17.72
N TYR A 137 -29.74 9.82 17.08
CA TYR A 137 -29.63 10.01 15.62
C TYR A 137 -28.18 10.21 15.16
N GLY A 138 -27.37 10.98 15.91
CA GLY A 138 -25.95 11.17 15.60
C GLY A 138 -25.17 9.86 15.55
N ASN A 139 -25.30 9.02 16.58
CA ASN A 139 -24.64 7.72 16.62
C ASN A 139 -25.12 6.78 15.50
N ARG A 140 -26.39 6.86 15.07
CA ARG A 140 -26.87 6.07 13.92
C ARG A 140 -26.17 6.48 12.62
N VAL A 141 -25.95 7.78 12.40
CA VAL A 141 -25.21 8.30 11.24
C VAL A 141 -23.77 7.80 11.26
N GLU A 142 -23.13 7.86 12.41
CA GLU A 142 -21.74 7.43 12.60
C GLU A 142 -21.58 5.92 12.41
N LEU A 143 -22.51 5.11 12.94
CA LEU A 143 -22.56 3.66 12.77
C LEU A 143 -22.81 3.28 11.31
N PHE A 144 -23.72 3.98 10.64
CA PHE A 144 -23.95 3.83 9.21
C PHE A 144 -22.63 4.03 8.43
N ILE A 145 -21.97 5.17 8.64
CA ILE A 145 -20.72 5.52 7.93
C ILE A 145 -19.61 4.54 8.22
N GLY A 146 -19.37 4.24 9.51
CA GLY A 146 -18.33 3.29 9.93
C GLY A 146 -18.55 1.89 9.33
N THR A 147 -19.81 1.43 9.28
CA THR A 147 -20.15 0.11 8.75
C THR A 147 -19.88 -0.01 7.26
N PHE A 148 -20.40 0.92 6.43
CA PHE A 148 -20.24 0.77 4.98
C PHE A 148 -18.78 0.97 4.55
N VAL A 149 -18.06 1.92 5.16
CA VAL A 149 -16.64 2.14 4.86
C VAL A 149 -15.84 0.90 5.26
N GLY A 150 -16.12 0.31 6.43
CA GLY A 150 -15.50 -0.94 6.88
C GLY A 150 -15.78 -2.13 5.95
N ALA A 151 -17.02 -2.30 5.50
CA ALA A 151 -17.42 -3.39 4.61
C ALA A 151 -16.80 -3.27 3.21
N ILE A 152 -16.74 -2.06 2.65
CA ILE A 152 -16.03 -1.78 1.39
C ILE A 152 -14.54 -2.06 1.56
N THR A 153 -13.95 -1.64 2.69
CA THR A 153 -12.54 -1.87 3.00
C THR A 153 -12.21 -3.35 3.06
N PHE A 154 -13.04 -4.14 3.77
CA PHE A 154 -12.85 -5.59 3.87
C PHE A 154 -12.87 -6.26 2.51
N SER A 155 -13.98 -6.12 1.80
CA SER A 155 -14.21 -6.81 0.53
C SER A 155 -13.23 -6.36 -0.55
N GLY A 156 -12.96 -5.06 -0.66
CA GLY A 156 -11.97 -4.50 -1.58
C GLY A 156 -10.55 -4.99 -1.29
N SER A 157 -10.17 -5.05 -0.01
CA SER A 157 -8.85 -5.54 0.41
C SER A 157 -8.65 -7.03 0.14
N VAL A 158 -9.71 -7.84 0.25
CA VAL A 158 -9.67 -9.26 -0.12
C VAL A 158 -9.41 -9.44 -1.62
N ILE A 159 -10.06 -8.63 -2.48
CA ILE A 159 -9.78 -8.66 -3.93
C ILE A 159 -8.33 -8.21 -4.21
N ALA A 160 -7.87 -7.12 -3.56
CA ALA A 160 -6.51 -6.62 -3.72
C ALA A 160 -5.45 -7.64 -3.30
N PHE A 161 -5.65 -8.31 -2.15
CA PHE A 161 -4.83 -9.43 -1.70
C PHE A 161 -4.78 -10.54 -2.76
N GLY A 162 -5.93 -10.99 -3.25
CA GLY A 162 -6.00 -12.04 -4.26
C GLY A 162 -5.22 -11.69 -5.53
N LYS A 163 -5.40 -10.47 -6.04
CA LYS A 163 -4.72 -9.95 -7.24
C LYS A 163 -3.21 -9.82 -7.06
N LEU A 164 -2.75 -9.39 -5.89
CA LEU A 164 -1.32 -9.25 -5.59
C LEU A 164 -0.64 -10.61 -5.40
N SER A 165 -1.37 -11.60 -4.86
CA SER A 165 -0.81 -12.93 -4.59
C SER A 165 -0.46 -13.70 -5.86
N GLY A 166 -1.26 -13.57 -6.91
CA GLY A 166 -1.04 -14.26 -8.19
C GLY A 166 -1.12 -15.79 -8.13
N LYS A 167 -1.42 -16.38 -6.96
CA LYS A 167 -1.53 -17.83 -6.74
C LYS A 167 -2.90 -18.40 -7.10
N TYR A 168 -3.94 -17.57 -7.11
CA TYR A 168 -5.32 -18.03 -7.20
C TYR A 168 -5.80 -18.13 -8.65
N LYS A 169 -6.48 -19.24 -8.96
CA LYS A 169 -7.12 -19.46 -10.27
C LYS A 169 -8.46 -18.73 -10.43
N PHE A 170 -9.03 -18.23 -9.33
CA PHE A 170 -10.30 -17.52 -9.33
C PHE A 170 -10.20 -16.21 -10.13
N ARG A 171 -11.12 -15.99 -11.09
CA ARG A 171 -11.01 -14.90 -12.08
C ARG A 171 -10.88 -13.51 -11.46
N LEU A 172 -11.56 -13.25 -10.33
CA LEU A 172 -11.51 -11.96 -9.64
C LEU A 172 -10.17 -11.69 -8.94
N PHE A 173 -9.40 -12.75 -8.64
CA PHE A 173 -8.07 -12.68 -8.03
C PHE A 173 -6.94 -12.71 -9.07
N GLN A 174 -7.27 -12.70 -10.35
CA GLN A 174 -6.26 -12.55 -11.39
C GLN A 174 -5.89 -11.08 -11.58
N GLY A 175 -4.63 -10.80 -11.86
CA GLY A 175 -4.14 -9.43 -12.07
C GLY A 175 -4.76 -8.71 -13.28
N ALA A 176 -5.38 -9.44 -14.22
CA ALA A 176 -6.07 -8.83 -15.36
C ALA A 176 -7.39 -8.16 -14.93
N PRO A 177 -7.64 -6.89 -15.33
CA PRO A 177 -8.92 -6.21 -15.12
C PRO A 177 -10.14 -7.08 -15.47
N VAL A 178 -11.19 -6.98 -14.67
CA VAL A 178 -12.51 -7.57 -14.95
C VAL A 178 -13.47 -6.42 -15.18
N VAL A 179 -13.82 -6.20 -16.45
CA VAL A 179 -14.77 -5.16 -16.87
C VAL A 179 -16.01 -5.81 -17.48
N TYR A 180 -17.17 -5.19 -17.29
CA TYR A 180 -18.44 -5.69 -17.83
C TYR A 180 -19.35 -4.52 -18.23
N ALA A 181 -20.28 -4.79 -19.15
CA ALA A 181 -21.18 -3.76 -19.69
C ALA A 181 -22.09 -3.19 -18.58
N GLY A 182 -22.19 -1.86 -18.50
CA GLY A 182 -23.02 -1.18 -17.51
C GLY A 182 -22.43 -1.11 -16.09
N GLN A 183 -21.16 -1.47 -15.89
CA GLN A 183 -20.51 -1.48 -14.56
C GLN A 183 -20.72 -0.19 -13.75
N HIS A 184 -20.61 0.98 -14.38
CA HIS A 184 -20.75 2.26 -13.70
C HIS A 184 -22.19 2.51 -13.24
N LEU A 185 -23.17 2.12 -14.08
CA LEU A 185 -24.57 2.22 -13.73
C LEU A 185 -24.94 1.27 -12.60
N ILE A 186 -24.46 0.02 -12.64
CA ILE A 186 -24.70 -0.96 -11.56
C ILE A 186 -24.07 -0.48 -10.25
N ASN A 187 -22.81 -0.02 -10.29
CA ASN A 187 -22.14 0.50 -9.10
C ASN A 187 -22.85 1.74 -8.54
N LEU A 188 -23.33 2.64 -9.41
CA LEU A 188 -24.11 3.81 -8.99
C LEU A 188 -25.45 3.40 -8.36
N MET A 189 -26.21 2.50 -8.98
CA MET A 189 -27.49 2.02 -8.44
C MET A 189 -27.29 1.35 -7.08
N LEU A 190 -26.27 0.51 -6.93
CA LEU A 190 -25.94 -0.11 -5.65
C LEU A 190 -25.52 0.94 -4.61
N ALA A 191 -24.72 1.94 -4.99
CA ALA A 191 -24.33 3.03 -4.08
C ALA A 191 -25.55 3.83 -3.60
N LEU A 192 -26.47 4.18 -4.51
CA LEU A 192 -27.71 4.88 -4.15
C LEU A 192 -28.62 4.01 -3.28
N ALA A 193 -28.75 2.72 -3.58
CA ALA A 193 -29.51 1.79 -2.76
C ALA A 193 -28.91 1.66 -1.36
N MET A 194 -27.58 1.51 -1.25
CA MET A 194 -26.85 1.48 0.01
C MET A 194 -27.13 2.75 0.84
N LEU A 195 -27.00 3.93 0.24
CA LEU A 195 -27.32 5.20 0.91
C LEU A 195 -28.78 5.28 1.33
N GLY A 196 -29.71 4.83 0.48
CA GLY A 196 -31.13 4.79 0.78
C GLY A 196 -31.45 3.90 1.99
N PHE A 197 -30.92 2.68 2.03
CA PHE A 197 -31.08 1.79 3.18
C PHE A 197 -30.36 2.31 4.44
N GLY A 198 -29.22 3.00 4.29
CA GLY A 198 -28.56 3.70 5.38
C GLY A 198 -29.42 4.81 5.97
N ILE A 199 -30.06 5.63 5.13
CA ILE A 199 -31.01 6.65 5.56
C ILE A 199 -32.22 6.04 6.25
N LEU A 200 -32.77 4.96 5.70
CA LEU A 200 -33.85 4.23 6.35
C LEU A 200 -33.44 3.69 7.73
N PHE A 201 -32.22 3.17 7.89
CA PHE A 201 -31.69 2.78 9.20
C PHE A 201 -31.57 3.99 10.14
N MET A 202 -31.03 5.13 9.69
CA MET A 202 -30.91 6.33 10.52
C MET A 202 -32.27 6.78 11.08
N LEU A 203 -33.30 6.74 10.25
CA LEU A 203 -34.66 7.16 10.60
C LEU A 203 -35.39 6.13 11.48
N THR A 204 -35.25 4.84 11.17
CA THR A 204 -36.09 3.78 11.78
C THR A 204 -35.39 2.95 12.84
N GLN A 205 -34.05 2.98 12.91
CA GLN A 205 -33.22 2.05 13.68
C GLN A 205 -33.48 0.56 13.36
N SER A 206 -34.11 0.25 12.23
CA SER A 206 -34.48 -1.12 11.88
C SER A 206 -33.26 -1.92 11.42
N TRP A 207 -33.18 -3.16 11.89
CA TRP A 207 -32.14 -4.13 11.50
C TRP A 207 -32.14 -4.44 10.02
N LEU A 208 -33.32 -4.52 9.38
CA LEU A 208 -33.41 -4.96 8.00
C LEU A 208 -32.71 -3.98 7.03
N PRO A 209 -33.00 -2.65 7.06
CA PRO A 209 -32.22 -1.68 6.30
C PRO A 209 -30.71 -1.73 6.60
N PHE A 210 -30.32 -1.89 7.87
CA PHE A 210 -28.90 -1.96 8.27
C PHE A 210 -28.18 -3.16 7.65
N VAL A 211 -28.80 -4.35 7.68
CA VAL A 211 -28.23 -5.58 7.11
C VAL A 211 -28.16 -5.50 5.59
N ILE A 212 -29.22 -5.02 4.93
CA ILE A 212 -29.24 -4.86 3.46
C ILE A 212 -28.15 -3.89 3.00
N MET A 213 -28.05 -2.72 3.66
CA MET A 213 -26.99 -1.75 3.41
C MET A 213 -25.60 -2.36 3.56
N THR A 214 -25.37 -3.11 4.65
CA THR A 214 -24.08 -3.79 4.90
C THR A 214 -23.75 -4.79 3.78
N ALA A 215 -24.73 -5.60 3.37
CA ALA A 215 -24.56 -6.57 2.30
C ALA A 215 -24.22 -5.88 0.96
N ILE A 216 -24.91 -4.78 0.63
CA ILE A 216 -24.59 -3.99 -0.55
C ILE A 216 -23.18 -3.40 -0.47
N ALA A 217 -22.75 -2.92 0.71
CA ALA A 217 -21.40 -2.38 0.90
C ALA A 217 -20.30 -3.43 0.66
N PHE A 218 -20.50 -4.68 1.10
CA PHE A 218 -19.59 -5.79 0.76
C PHE A 218 -19.55 -6.08 -0.75
N VAL A 219 -20.70 -6.06 -1.42
CA VAL A 219 -20.76 -6.26 -2.88
C VAL A 219 -20.06 -5.11 -3.60
N LEU A 220 -20.33 -3.87 -3.20
CA LEU A 220 -19.70 -2.68 -3.78
C LEU A 220 -18.18 -2.72 -3.65
N GLY A 221 -17.64 -3.09 -2.48
CA GLY A 221 -16.19 -3.17 -2.32
C GLY A 221 -15.53 -4.21 -3.24
N VAL A 222 -16.23 -5.30 -3.58
CA VAL A 222 -15.78 -6.19 -4.68
C VAL A 222 -15.86 -5.47 -6.03
N LEU A 223 -17.02 -4.93 -6.39
CA LEU A 223 -17.29 -4.40 -7.73
C LEU A 223 -16.44 -3.17 -8.11
N ILE A 224 -16.01 -2.36 -7.14
CA ILE A 224 -15.14 -1.21 -7.41
C ILE A 224 -13.67 -1.60 -7.59
N ILE A 225 -13.22 -2.76 -7.07
CA ILE A 225 -11.80 -3.18 -7.15
C ILE A 225 -11.53 -4.19 -8.28
N ILE A 226 -12.52 -4.96 -8.70
CA ILE A 226 -12.36 -5.92 -9.82
C ILE A 226 -11.96 -5.29 -11.18
N PRO A 227 -12.35 -4.06 -11.56
CA PRO A 227 -11.90 -3.47 -12.83
C PRO A 227 -10.47 -2.94 -12.77
N ILE A 228 -9.88 -2.79 -11.59
CA ILE A 228 -8.54 -2.22 -11.44
C ILE A 228 -7.47 -3.30 -11.71
N GLY A 229 -6.45 -3.01 -12.52
CA GLY A 229 -5.40 -3.97 -12.85
C GLY A 229 -4.47 -4.28 -11.67
N GLY A 230 -3.85 -5.47 -11.68
CA GLY A 230 -2.86 -5.92 -10.69
C GLY A 230 -1.70 -4.96 -10.50
N ALA A 231 -1.43 -4.19 -11.55
CA ALA A 231 -0.38 -3.21 -11.65
C ALA A 231 -0.73 -1.92 -10.84
N ASP A 232 -1.99 -1.49 -10.86
CA ASP A 232 -2.53 -0.34 -10.09
C ASP A 232 -2.89 -0.70 -8.63
N MET A 233 -2.81 -1.98 -8.26
CA MET A 233 -3.14 -2.45 -6.91
C MET A 233 -2.41 -1.72 -5.77
N PRO A 234 -1.15 -1.27 -5.91
CA PRO A 234 -0.49 -0.57 -4.81
C PRO A 234 -1.22 0.72 -4.41
N VAL A 235 -1.77 1.46 -5.39
CA VAL A 235 -2.58 2.67 -5.15
C VAL A 235 -3.88 2.28 -4.44
N VAL A 236 -4.52 1.19 -4.87
CA VAL A 236 -5.73 0.65 -4.24
C VAL A 236 -5.48 0.26 -2.78
N VAL A 237 -4.36 -0.41 -2.50
CA VAL A 237 -4.00 -0.79 -1.12
C VAL A 237 -3.81 0.44 -0.23
N SER A 238 -3.17 1.50 -0.75
CA SER A 238 -3.03 2.77 -0.04
C SER A 238 -4.37 3.48 0.17
N MET A 239 -5.28 3.44 -0.81
CA MET A 239 -6.63 4.00 -0.67
C MET A 239 -7.44 3.23 0.38
N LEU A 240 -7.39 1.90 0.36
CA LEU A 240 -8.08 1.05 1.33
C LEU A 240 -7.49 1.22 2.75
N ASN A 241 -6.19 1.51 2.87
CA ASN A 241 -5.60 1.96 4.14
C ASN A 241 -6.30 3.22 4.66
N SER A 242 -6.49 4.22 3.80
CA SER A 242 -7.22 5.44 4.17
C SER A 242 -8.65 5.12 4.65
N TYR A 243 -9.37 4.27 3.93
CA TYR A 243 -10.73 3.87 4.29
C TYR A 243 -10.77 3.14 5.64
N SER A 244 -9.78 2.29 5.92
CA SER A 244 -9.67 1.62 7.22
C SER A 244 -9.53 2.62 8.38
N GLY A 245 -8.76 3.70 8.18
CA GLY A 245 -8.63 4.80 9.14
C GLY A 245 -9.93 5.58 9.33
N TRP A 246 -10.63 5.93 8.24
CA TRP A 246 -11.92 6.62 8.33
C TRP A 246 -13.02 5.76 8.94
N ALA A 247 -13.03 4.45 8.68
CA ALA A 247 -13.93 3.51 9.35
C ALA A 247 -13.67 3.49 10.86
N ALA A 248 -12.41 3.39 11.28
CA ALA A 248 -12.02 3.44 12.69
C ALA A 248 -12.42 4.77 13.35
N ALA A 249 -12.24 5.89 12.66
CA ALA A 249 -12.66 7.20 13.15
C ALA A 249 -14.19 7.31 13.31
N GLY A 250 -14.95 6.81 12.33
CA GLY A 250 -16.43 6.79 12.38
C GLY A 250 -16.96 5.94 13.54
N ILE A 251 -16.37 4.77 13.78
CA ILE A 251 -16.67 3.96 14.97
C ILE A 251 -16.22 4.68 16.26
N GLY A 252 -15.08 5.39 16.21
CA GLY A 252 -14.62 6.21 17.32
C GLY A 252 -15.61 7.30 17.73
N PHE A 253 -16.21 8.00 16.76
CA PHE A 253 -17.30 8.94 17.02
C PHE A 253 -18.52 8.23 17.62
N SER A 254 -18.92 7.10 17.01
CA SER A 254 -20.06 6.29 17.48
C SER A 254 -19.95 5.90 18.95
N LEU A 255 -18.73 5.63 19.42
CA LEU A 255 -18.42 5.18 20.78
C LEU A 255 -17.95 6.31 21.71
N ASN A 256 -17.91 7.56 21.22
CA ASN A 256 -17.31 8.69 21.93
C ASN A 256 -15.89 8.39 22.45
N ASN A 257 -15.09 7.69 21.63
CA ASN A 257 -13.75 7.25 21.98
C ASN A 257 -12.69 8.11 21.24
N ALA A 258 -12.13 9.07 21.98
CA ALA A 258 -11.13 10.01 21.45
C ALA A 258 -9.90 9.32 20.84
N MET A 259 -9.47 8.17 21.39
CA MET A 259 -8.30 7.46 20.86
C MET A 259 -8.58 6.88 19.47
N LEU A 260 -9.75 6.26 19.26
CA LEU A 260 -10.14 5.74 17.94
C LEU A 260 -10.31 6.86 16.91
N ILE A 261 -10.86 8.01 17.33
CA ILE A 261 -11.01 9.19 16.47
C ILE A 261 -9.64 9.70 16.02
N ILE A 262 -8.70 9.88 16.96
CA ILE A 262 -7.37 10.42 16.67
C ILE A 262 -6.55 9.41 15.85
N ALA A 263 -6.46 8.15 16.28
CA ALA A 263 -5.72 7.13 15.54
C ALA A 263 -6.31 6.90 14.14
N GLY A 264 -7.64 6.79 14.04
CA GLY A 264 -8.33 6.61 12.76
C GLY A 264 -8.11 7.77 11.79
N SER A 265 -8.24 9.02 12.25
CA SER A 265 -8.02 10.20 11.40
C SER A 265 -6.56 10.36 10.94
N LEU A 266 -5.58 10.00 11.78
CA LEU A 266 -4.17 9.99 11.41
C LEU A 266 -3.87 8.94 10.32
N VAL A 267 -4.38 7.72 10.46
CA VAL A 267 -4.23 6.66 9.45
C VAL A 267 -4.98 7.02 8.17
N GLY A 268 -6.20 7.54 8.31
CA GLY A 268 -7.07 7.95 7.20
C GLY A 268 -6.41 9.03 6.34
N SER A 269 -5.92 10.10 6.96
CA SER A 269 -5.21 11.19 6.27
C SER A 269 -3.89 10.73 5.65
N SER A 270 -3.08 9.96 6.37
CA SER A 270 -1.81 9.41 5.86
C SER A 270 -2.02 8.55 4.62
N GLY A 271 -3.01 7.65 4.62
CA GLY A 271 -3.34 6.82 3.46
C GLY A 271 -3.82 7.64 2.26
N ALA A 272 -4.59 8.72 2.49
CA ALA A 272 -5.07 9.60 1.42
C ALA A 272 -3.90 10.36 0.76
N ILE A 273 -3.00 10.94 1.58
CA ILE A 273 -1.80 11.63 1.11
C ILE A 273 -0.89 10.69 0.31
N LEU A 274 -0.64 9.49 0.84
CA LEU A 274 0.18 8.49 0.16
C LEU A 274 -0.41 8.10 -1.19
N SER A 275 -1.73 7.89 -1.25
CA SER A 275 -2.43 7.54 -2.50
C SER A 275 -2.29 8.65 -3.54
N TYR A 276 -2.37 9.92 -3.12
CA TYR A 276 -2.14 11.07 -4.00
C TYR A 276 -0.70 11.11 -4.54
N ILE A 277 0.30 10.96 -3.66
CA ILE A 277 1.72 10.97 -4.05
C ILE A 277 1.99 9.85 -5.07
N MET A 278 1.45 8.66 -4.85
CA MET A 278 1.59 7.54 -5.79
C MET A 278 0.96 7.85 -7.15
N CYS A 279 -0.27 8.38 -7.17
CA CYS A 279 -0.95 8.75 -8.41
C CYS A 279 -0.16 9.80 -9.19
N HIS A 280 0.35 10.82 -8.48
CA HIS A 280 1.16 11.88 -9.06
C HIS A 280 2.47 11.35 -9.65
N ALA A 281 3.16 10.46 -8.93
CA ALA A 281 4.39 9.81 -9.38
C ALA A 281 4.17 8.88 -10.60
N MET A 282 2.96 8.37 -10.80
CA MET A 282 2.57 7.60 -12.00
C MET A 282 2.02 8.48 -13.13
N ASN A 283 1.95 9.80 -12.93
CA ASN A 283 1.21 10.76 -13.77
C ASN A 283 -0.18 10.27 -14.20
N ARG A 284 -0.92 9.70 -13.25
CA ARG A 284 -2.31 9.28 -13.43
C ARG A 284 -3.19 10.01 -12.43
N SER A 285 -4.35 10.48 -12.88
CA SER A 285 -5.32 11.08 -11.96
C SER A 285 -5.89 9.99 -11.03
N PHE A 286 -6.11 10.35 -9.76
CA PHE A 286 -6.74 9.46 -8.77
C PHE A 286 -8.10 8.92 -9.26
N PHE A 287 -8.89 9.78 -9.92
CA PHE A 287 -10.17 9.39 -10.52
C PHE A 287 -10.02 8.34 -11.62
N ASN A 288 -8.99 8.46 -12.48
CA ASN A 288 -8.76 7.51 -13.57
C ASN A 288 -8.32 6.13 -13.06
N VAL A 289 -7.65 6.07 -11.92
CA VAL A 289 -7.27 4.81 -11.26
C VAL A 289 -8.48 4.12 -10.63
N ILE A 290 -9.34 4.87 -9.92
CA ILE A 290 -10.51 4.30 -9.22
C ILE A 290 -11.64 3.93 -10.18
N LEU A 291 -11.90 4.76 -11.19
CA LEU A 291 -12.97 4.49 -12.16
C LEU A 291 -12.59 3.40 -13.17
N GLY A 292 -11.39 2.80 -13.07
CA GLY A 292 -11.05 1.57 -13.78
C GLY A 292 -11.31 1.64 -15.28
N GLY A 293 -10.71 2.63 -15.96
CA GLY A 293 -10.82 2.78 -17.41
C GLY A 293 -11.11 4.19 -17.93
N PHE A 294 -11.25 5.21 -17.07
CA PHE A 294 -11.61 6.57 -17.48
C PHE A 294 -10.45 7.44 -18.03
N GLY A 295 -9.32 6.84 -18.41
CA GLY A 295 -8.17 7.57 -18.95
C GLY A 295 -7.47 6.90 -20.14
N GLY A 296 -7.98 5.75 -20.58
CA GLY A 296 -7.64 5.21 -21.88
C GLY A 296 -8.87 5.35 -22.75
N GLU A 297 -9.04 6.50 -23.42
CA GLU A 297 -9.36 6.31 -24.83
C GLU A 297 -8.27 5.37 -25.31
N ALA A 298 -8.65 4.13 -25.64
CA ALA A 298 -7.89 3.40 -26.62
C ALA A 298 -7.89 4.34 -27.82
N SER A 299 -6.86 5.18 -27.91
CA SER A 299 -6.52 5.83 -29.15
C SER A 299 -6.50 4.68 -30.14
N ALA A 300 -7.44 4.75 -31.08
CA ALA A 300 -7.58 3.82 -32.17
C ALA A 300 -6.39 3.99 -33.13
N GLY A 301 -5.20 3.69 -32.63
CA GLY A 301 -3.89 3.85 -33.28
C GLY A 301 -2.82 3.51 -32.24
N ALA A 302 -2.22 2.32 -32.18
CA ALA A 302 -2.04 1.31 -33.21
C ALA A 302 -2.28 -0.09 -32.65
N ALA A 303 -3.23 -0.81 -33.26
CA ALA A 303 -3.18 -2.26 -33.26
C ALA A 303 -1.95 -2.70 -34.06
N GLY A 304 -1.11 -3.55 -33.45
CA GLY A 304 -0.38 -4.61 -34.16
C GLY A 304 0.44 -4.22 -35.39
N GLY A 305 1.16 -3.10 -35.36
CA GLY A 305 2.32 -2.97 -36.25
C GLY A 305 3.38 -3.94 -35.74
N ALA A 306 3.81 -4.89 -36.57
CA ALA A 306 5.04 -5.63 -36.32
C ALA A 306 6.14 -4.60 -36.04
N GLN A 307 6.57 -4.47 -34.79
CA GLN A 307 7.70 -3.62 -34.46
C GLN A 307 8.88 -4.14 -35.27
N GLU A 308 9.40 -3.33 -36.18
CA GLU A 308 10.73 -3.53 -36.72
C GLU A 308 11.66 -3.83 -35.55
N GLN A 309 12.42 -4.93 -35.62
CA GLN A 309 13.48 -5.22 -34.68
C GLN A 309 14.52 -4.11 -34.80
N ARG A 310 14.31 -3.01 -34.07
CA ARG A 310 15.28 -1.95 -33.92
C ARG A 310 16.52 -2.61 -33.27
N PRO A 311 17.70 -2.47 -33.87
CA PRO A 311 18.90 -3.14 -33.36
C PRO A 311 19.20 -2.65 -31.94
N VAL A 312 19.45 -3.57 -31.02
CA VAL A 312 19.92 -3.28 -29.66
C VAL A 312 21.38 -3.71 -29.55
N LYS A 313 22.18 -2.95 -28.81
CA LYS A 313 23.55 -3.35 -28.48
C LYS A 313 23.47 -4.31 -27.30
N SER A 314 23.88 -5.55 -27.48
CA SER A 314 23.92 -6.55 -26.41
C SER A 314 25.35 -6.77 -25.93
N GLY A 315 25.53 -6.92 -24.63
CA GLY A 315 26.82 -7.27 -24.02
C GLY A 315 26.67 -8.37 -22.97
N SER A 316 27.81 -8.89 -22.54
CA SER A 316 27.92 -9.90 -21.49
C SER A 316 27.99 -9.28 -20.09
N ALA A 317 27.95 -10.13 -19.06
CA ALA A 317 28.17 -9.68 -17.68
C ALA A 317 29.61 -9.18 -17.50
N GLU A 318 30.57 -9.82 -18.18
CA GLU A 318 31.98 -9.44 -18.18
C GLU A 318 32.20 -8.04 -18.79
N ASP A 319 31.55 -7.74 -19.93
CA ASP A 319 31.62 -6.42 -20.57
C ASP A 319 31.07 -5.33 -19.64
N ALA A 320 29.97 -5.63 -18.95
CA ALA A 320 29.37 -4.72 -18.00
C ALA A 320 30.27 -4.47 -16.79
N SER A 321 30.87 -5.52 -16.23
CA SER A 321 31.85 -5.39 -15.14
C SER A 321 33.07 -4.58 -15.53
N PHE A 322 33.56 -4.76 -16.76
CA PHE A 322 34.68 -3.97 -17.27
C PHE A 322 34.34 -2.48 -17.33
N MET A 323 33.15 -2.14 -17.85
CA MET A 323 32.71 -0.74 -17.90
C MET A 323 32.49 -0.16 -16.51
N LEU A 324 31.89 -0.92 -15.59
CA LEU A 324 31.66 -0.50 -14.21
C LEU A 324 33.00 -0.28 -13.47
N GLY A 325 33.96 -1.19 -13.62
CA GLY A 325 35.25 -1.13 -12.94
C GLY A 325 36.21 -0.03 -13.45
N ASN A 326 35.91 0.59 -14.60
CA ASN A 326 36.68 1.71 -15.17
C ASN A 326 35.93 3.06 -15.10
N ALA A 327 34.76 3.10 -14.46
CA ALA A 327 34.01 4.33 -14.26
C ALA A 327 34.50 5.10 -13.03
N GLU A 328 34.39 6.43 -13.02
CA GLU A 328 34.59 7.22 -11.80
C GLU A 328 33.28 7.29 -10.98
N THR A 329 32.14 7.34 -11.68
CA THR A 329 30.81 7.47 -11.09
C THR A 329 29.84 6.43 -11.63
N VAL A 330 29.17 5.71 -10.74
CA VAL A 330 28.17 4.69 -11.08
C VAL A 330 26.86 4.98 -10.37
N VAL A 331 25.76 5.04 -11.14
CA VAL A 331 24.41 5.13 -10.57
C VAL A 331 23.62 3.87 -10.86
N ILE A 332 23.14 3.21 -9.81
CA ILE A 332 22.35 1.99 -9.90
C ILE A 332 20.87 2.36 -9.81
N VAL A 333 20.08 1.90 -10.79
CA VAL A 333 18.62 2.10 -10.85
C VAL A 333 17.91 0.77 -10.66
N PRO A 334 17.56 0.40 -9.41
CA PRO A 334 16.86 -0.84 -9.13
C PRO A 334 15.38 -0.78 -9.53
N GLY A 335 14.90 -1.85 -10.15
CA GLY A 335 13.49 -2.03 -10.52
C GLY A 335 12.90 -3.33 -9.97
N TYR A 336 11.64 -3.60 -10.32
CA TYR A 336 10.92 -4.78 -9.84
C TYR A 336 11.59 -6.10 -10.24
N GLY A 337 12.34 -6.14 -11.35
CA GLY A 337 13.10 -7.34 -11.73
C GLY A 337 14.15 -7.76 -10.70
N LEU A 338 14.77 -6.81 -9.99
CA LEU A 338 15.70 -7.09 -8.88
C LEU A 338 15.00 -7.84 -7.75
N ALA A 339 13.80 -7.39 -7.38
CA ALA A 339 12.98 -7.98 -6.32
C ALA A 339 12.52 -9.41 -6.67
N VAL A 340 12.10 -9.62 -7.92
CA VAL A 340 11.65 -10.94 -8.40
C VAL A 340 12.80 -11.95 -8.38
N ALA A 341 14.00 -11.52 -8.75
CA ALA A 341 15.20 -12.37 -8.76
C ALA A 341 15.83 -12.56 -7.37
N ARG A 342 15.40 -11.80 -6.35
CA ARG A 342 16.02 -11.74 -5.01
C ARG A 342 17.53 -11.45 -5.08
N ALA A 343 17.89 -10.47 -5.89
CA ALA A 343 19.28 -10.15 -6.21
C ALA A 343 19.88 -9.03 -5.33
N GLN A 344 19.15 -8.53 -4.32
CA GLN A 344 19.57 -7.39 -3.50
C GLN A 344 20.92 -7.62 -2.76
N HIS A 345 21.17 -8.83 -2.28
CA HIS A 345 22.44 -9.16 -1.60
C HIS A 345 23.62 -9.22 -2.58
N ALA A 346 23.42 -9.82 -3.75
CA ALA A 346 24.45 -9.83 -4.80
C ALA A 346 24.75 -8.41 -5.30
N LEU A 347 23.72 -7.55 -5.37
CA LEU A 347 23.90 -6.15 -5.75
C LEU A 347 24.69 -5.35 -4.71
N LYS A 348 24.45 -5.61 -3.42
CA LYS A 348 25.25 -5.05 -2.32
C LYS A 348 26.71 -5.47 -2.47
N GLU A 349 26.97 -6.75 -2.67
CA GLU A 349 28.34 -7.25 -2.86
C GLU A 349 29.04 -6.58 -4.05
N LEU A 350 28.34 -6.41 -5.17
CA LEU A 350 28.86 -5.67 -6.32
C LEU A 350 29.17 -4.20 -5.96
N THR A 351 28.28 -3.56 -5.20
CA THR A 351 28.46 -2.18 -4.75
C THR A 351 29.72 -2.04 -3.90
N ASP A 352 29.93 -2.95 -2.95
CA ASP A 352 31.12 -2.91 -2.09
C ASP A 352 32.40 -3.01 -2.89
N LYS A 353 32.48 -3.96 -3.82
CA LYS A 353 33.67 -4.13 -4.67
C LYS A 353 33.97 -2.89 -5.50
N LEU A 354 32.92 -2.22 -6.02
CA LEU A 354 33.09 -0.97 -6.75
C LEU A 354 33.57 0.17 -5.83
N VAL A 355 32.99 0.29 -4.63
CA VAL A 355 33.41 1.29 -3.63
C VAL A 355 34.85 1.03 -3.14
N GLU A 356 35.25 -0.22 -2.96
CA GLU A 356 36.63 -0.61 -2.62
C GLU A 356 37.65 -0.22 -3.70
N LYS A 357 37.23 -0.18 -4.97
CA LYS A 357 38.04 0.36 -6.08
C LYS A 357 38.08 1.88 -6.14
N GLY A 358 37.39 2.57 -5.22
CA GLY A 358 37.35 4.03 -5.15
C GLY A 358 36.31 4.68 -6.08
N ILE A 359 35.35 3.91 -6.57
CA ILE A 359 34.29 4.38 -7.48
C ILE A 359 33.16 4.99 -6.64
N ASP A 360 32.64 6.15 -7.04
CA ASP A 360 31.47 6.78 -6.39
C ASP A 360 30.19 6.06 -6.86
N VAL A 361 29.61 5.23 -5.97
CA VAL A 361 28.40 4.44 -6.28
C VAL A 361 27.20 5.01 -5.54
N LYS A 362 26.16 5.35 -6.29
CA LYS A 362 24.88 5.85 -5.78
C LYS A 362 23.71 5.00 -6.27
N TYR A 363 22.64 4.93 -5.50
CA TYR A 363 21.37 4.34 -5.89
C TYR A 363 20.35 5.44 -6.19
N ALA A 364 19.67 5.33 -7.34
CA ALA A 364 18.57 6.21 -7.71
C ALA A 364 17.24 5.47 -7.61
N ILE A 365 16.40 5.86 -6.66
CA ILE A 365 15.11 5.21 -6.41
C ILE A 365 13.98 6.01 -7.04
N HIS A 366 13.20 5.34 -7.88
CA HIS A 366 11.97 5.90 -8.41
C HIS A 366 10.83 5.69 -7.39
N PRO A 367 9.98 6.68 -7.10
CA PRO A 367 8.92 6.57 -6.06
C PRO A 367 7.95 5.39 -6.24
N VAL A 368 7.74 4.98 -7.50
CA VAL A 368 6.86 3.86 -7.88
C VAL A 368 7.60 2.62 -8.38
N ALA A 369 8.91 2.51 -8.12
CA ALA A 369 9.65 1.29 -8.42
C ALA A 369 9.18 0.12 -7.55
N GLY A 370 8.69 -0.94 -8.19
CA GLY A 370 8.25 -2.17 -7.52
C GLY A 370 6.74 -2.34 -7.49
N ARG A 371 6.24 -2.94 -6.40
CA ARG A 371 4.80 -3.22 -6.17
C ARG A 371 4.24 -2.61 -4.89
N MET A 372 4.97 -1.74 -4.23
CA MET A 372 4.48 -0.91 -3.12
C MET A 372 5.34 0.35 -3.01
N PRO A 373 4.82 1.44 -2.42
CA PRO A 373 5.65 2.58 -2.06
C PRO A 373 6.85 2.13 -1.21
N GLY A 374 8.03 2.63 -1.57
CA GLY A 374 9.28 2.30 -0.86
C GLY A 374 9.73 0.84 -0.99
N HIS A 375 9.19 0.07 -1.93
CA HIS A 375 9.56 -1.35 -2.10
C HIS A 375 11.08 -1.51 -2.24
N MET A 376 11.72 -0.69 -3.08
CA MET A 376 13.18 -0.78 -3.28
C MET A 376 13.95 -0.38 -2.02
N ASN A 377 13.54 0.68 -1.31
CA ASN A 377 14.20 1.11 -0.08
C ASN A 377 14.20 -0.01 0.98
N VAL A 378 13.09 -0.73 1.10
CA VAL A 378 12.97 -1.85 2.04
C VAL A 378 13.88 -3.02 1.65
N LEU A 379 13.97 -3.38 0.37
CA LEU A 379 14.85 -4.46 -0.09
C LEU A 379 16.34 -4.10 0.03
N LEU A 380 16.70 -2.85 -0.25
CA LEU A 380 18.08 -2.38 -0.09
C LEU A 380 18.47 -2.31 1.40
N ALA A 381 17.53 -1.92 2.27
CA ALA A 381 17.72 -1.97 3.71
C ALA A 381 17.87 -3.41 4.24
N GLU A 382 17.12 -4.38 3.68
CA GLU A 382 17.30 -5.82 3.98
C GLU A 382 18.70 -6.32 3.57
N ALA A 383 19.23 -5.80 2.47
CA ALA A 383 20.60 -6.07 2.04
C ALA A 383 21.66 -5.25 2.78
N GLU A 384 21.28 -4.44 3.78
CA GLU A 384 22.19 -3.60 4.56
C GLU A 384 22.95 -2.54 3.72
N VAL A 385 22.33 -2.04 2.64
CA VAL A 385 22.88 -0.92 1.87
C VAL A 385 22.81 0.36 2.72
N PRO A 386 23.91 1.14 2.84
CA PRO A 386 23.90 2.39 3.58
C PRO A 386 22.90 3.39 2.99
N TYR A 387 22.06 4.00 3.84
CA TYR A 387 21.07 4.99 3.38
C TYR A 387 21.68 6.25 2.75
N GLU A 388 22.94 6.55 3.05
CA GLU A 388 23.63 7.76 2.57
C GLU A 388 23.92 7.73 1.07
N ILE A 389 24.02 6.53 0.50
CA ILE A 389 24.21 6.33 -0.95
C ILE A 389 22.90 6.03 -1.67
N VAL A 390 21.75 6.10 -0.98
CA VAL A 390 20.42 5.85 -1.55
C VAL A 390 19.68 7.18 -1.68
N HIS A 391 19.47 7.60 -2.93
CA HIS A 391 18.86 8.89 -3.25
C HIS A 391 17.50 8.69 -3.92
N GLU A 392 16.56 9.57 -3.59
CA GLU A 392 15.29 9.66 -4.31
C GLU A 392 15.51 10.33 -5.67
N MET A 393 14.64 10.01 -6.63
CA MET A 393 14.75 10.50 -8.01
C MET A 393 14.89 12.03 -8.13
N GLU A 394 14.19 12.80 -7.29
CA GLU A 394 14.24 14.27 -7.32
C GLU A 394 15.62 14.82 -6.93
N ASP A 395 16.31 14.15 -6.00
CA ASP A 395 17.60 14.59 -5.49
C ASP A 395 18.73 14.28 -6.48
N ILE A 396 18.67 13.14 -7.18
CA ILE A 396 19.76 12.66 -8.04
C ILE A 396 19.59 13.02 -9.52
N ASN A 397 18.39 13.40 -9.97
CA ASN A 397 18.13 13.64 -11.40
C ASN A 397 19.02 14.76 -11.99
N GLY A 398 19.40 15.74 -11.18
CA GLY A 398 20.30 16.83 -11.59
C GLY A 398 21.74 16.39 -11.89
N GLU A 399 22.16 15.22 -11.41
CA GLU A 399 23.54 14.74 -11.49
C GLU A 399 23.80 13.84 -12.70
N PHE A 400 22.77 13.24 -13.34
CA PHE A 400 22.96 12.24 -14.40
C PHE A 400 23.79 12.72 -15.61
N GLY A 401 23.87 14.03 -15.86
CA GLY A 401 24.72 14.56 -16.94
C GLY A 401 26.22 14.39 -16.70
N GLN A 402 26.63 14.11 -15.45
CA GLN A 402 28.02 13.90 -15.04
C GLN A 402 28.33 12.44 -14.73
N VAL A 403 27.33 11.55 -14.83
CA VAL A 403 27.49 10.12 -14.50
C VAL A 403 28.11 9.35 -15.65
N ASP A 404 29.16 8.58 -15.37
CA ASP A 404 29.84 7.75 -16.37
C ASP A 404 29.01 6.53 -16.78
N VAL A 405 28.53 5.75 -15.81
CA VAL A 405 27.80 4.51 -16.07
C VAL A 405 26.54 4.43 -15.21
N VAL A 406 25.39 4.18 -15.85
CA VAL A 406 24.14 3.85 -15.15
C VAL A 406 23.84 2.37 -15.31
N LEU A 407 23.63 1.66 -14.19
CA LEU A 407 23.23 0.26 -14.18
C LEU A 407 21.73 0.15 -13.85
N VAL A 408 20.90 -0.07 -14.86
CA VAL A 408 19.45 -0.27 -14.73
C VAL A 408 19.15 -1.77 -14.52
N LEU A 409 18.58 -2.12 -13.37
CA LEU A 409 18.35 -3.52 -12.97
C LEU A 409 16.87 -3.85 -12.93
N GLY A 410 16.34 -4.42 -14.02
CA GLY A 410 14.95 -4.87 -14.06
C GLY A 410 13.92 -3.74 -13.93
N ALA A 411 14.30 -2.51 -14.29
CA ALA A 411 13.42 -1.36 -14.49
C ALA A 411 13.12 -1.17 -15.99
N ASN A 412 11.93 -0.65 -16.30
CA ASN A 412 11.54 -0.35 -17.68
C ASN A 412 10.88 1.03 -17.74
N ASP A 413 9.63 1.15 -17.33
CA ASP A 413 8.84 2.38 -17.47
C ASP A 413 9.43 3.57 -16.72
N VAL A 414 10.00 3.33 -15.53
CA VAL A 414 10.62 4.35 -14.66
C VAL A 414 11.89 5.00 -15.23
N VAL A 415 12.43 4.45 -16.32
CA VAL A 415 13.58 5.00 -17.06
C VAL A 415 13.24 5.32 -18.51
N ASN A 416 11.96 5.23 -18.91
CA ASN A 416 11.56 5.33 -20.32
C ASN A 416 11.47 6.80 -20.79
N PRO A 417 12.34 7.26 -21.72
CA PRO A 417 12.35 8.65 -22.19
C PRO A 417 11.07 9.06 -22.93
N ALA A 418 10.26 8.11 -23.40
CA ALA A 418 8.97 8.38 -24.04
C ALA A 418 8.03 9.18 -23.14
N ALA A 419 8.19 9.10 -21.81
CA ALA A 419 7.43 9.91 -20.87
C ALA A 419 7.68 11.43 -21.05
N LYS A 420 8.83 11.84 -21.56
CA LYS A 420 9.15 13.26 -21.83
C LYS A 420 9.07 13.62 -23.31
N ASN A 421 9.45 12.70 -24.18
CA ASN A 421 9.67 12.99 -25.61
C ASN A 421 8.44 12.74 -26.47
N ASP A 422 7.50 11.90 -26.04
CA ASP A 422 6.31 11.55 -26.82
C ASP A 422 5.03 11.95 -26.07
N PRO A 423 4.38 13.06 -26.45
CA PRO A 423 3.10 13.47 -25.88
C PRO A 423 1.96 12.48 -26.07
N LYS A 424 2.08 11.51 -27.01
CA LYS A 424 1.07 10.48 -27.26
C LYS A 424 1.32 9.20 -26.46
N SER A 425 2.44 9.12 -25.75
CA SER A 425 2.76 7.96 -24.92
C SER A 425 1.77 7.84 -23.75
N PRO A 426 1.30 6.62 -23.41
CA PRO A 426 0.49 6.39 -22.22
C PRO A 426 1.15 6.82 -20.90
N ILE A 427 2.47 7.01 -20.90
CA ILE A 427 3.25 7.49 -19.75
C ILE A 427 3.74 8.94 -19.93
N ALA A 428 3.24 9.67 -20.94
CA ALA A 428 3.60 11.07 -21.17
C ALA A 428 3.37 11.91 -19.91
N GLY A 429 4.35 12.70 -19.50
CA GLY A 429 4.35 13.52 -18.30
C GLY A 429 4.73 12.81 -17.00
N MET A 430 4.95 11.49 -17.02
CA MET A 430 5.48 10.75 -15.87
C MET A 430 6.89 11.25 -15.51
N PRO A 431 7.15 11.65 -14.26
CA PRO A 431 8.52 11.82 -13.79
C PRO A 431 9.28 10.52 -13.98
N ILE A 432 10.51 10.58 -14.51
CA ILE A 432 11.35 9.40 -14.73
C ILE A 432 12.75 9.66 -14.18
N ILE A 433 13.47 8.58 -13.90
CA ILE A 433 14.91 8.65 -13.71
C ILE A 433 15.56 8.94 -15.06
N GLU A 434 16.30 10.04 -15.15
CA GLU A 434 16.89 10.51 -16.40
C GLU A 434 18.19 9.76 -16.76
N ALA A 435 18.17 8.43 -16.67
CA ALA A 435 19.29 7.55 -16.99
C ALA A 435 19.87 7.82 -18.39
N TYR A 436 19.01 8.23 -19.34
CA TYR A 436 19.40 8.61 -20.69
C TYR A 436 20.31 9.85 -20.76
N LYS A 437 20.57 10.58 -19.67
CA LYS A 437 21.53 11.69 -19.65
C LYS A 437 22.97 11.25 -19.36
N ALA A 438 23.17 10.07 -18.76
CA ALA A 438 24.50 9.54 -18.47
C ALA A 438 25.30 9.24 -19.73
N ARG A 439 26.62 9.07 -19.55
CA ARG A 439 27.56 8.78 -20.65
C ARG A 439 27.33 7.38 -21.23
N THR A 440 27.15 6.37 -20.38
CA THR A 440 26.83 4.99 -20.76
C THR A 440 25.71 4.44 -19.89
N VAL A 441 24.82 3.63 -20.47
CA VAL A 441 23.72 2.97 -19.76
C VAL A 441 23.81 1.47 -19.98
N ILE A 442 23.75 0.70 -18.91
CA ILE A 442 23.70 -0.76 -18.93
C ILE A 442 22.32 -1.17 -18.42
N VAL A 443 21.57 -1.95 -19.20
CA VAL A 443 20.24 -2.41 -18.83
C VAL A 443 20.24 -3.92 -18.70
N ASN A 444 19.97 -4.42 -17.49
CA ASN A 444 19.77 -5.84 -17.26
C ASN A 444 18.28 -6.22 -17.31
N LYS A 445 17.95 -7.18 -18.18
CA LYS A 445 16.61 -7.76 -18.29
C LYS A 445 16.64 -9.17 -18.87
N ARG A 446 15.64 -9.99 -18.56
CA ARG A 446 15.53 -11.36 -19.12
C ARG A 446 15.24 -11.39 -20.63
N SER A 447 14.50 -10.40 -21.12
CA SER A 447 14.08 -10.30 -22.52
C SER A 447 13.57 -8.88 -22.84
N MET A 448 13.36 -8.59 -24.12
CA MET A 448 12.74 -7.36 -24.65
C MET A 448 11.23 -7.23 -24.36
N ALA A 449 10.67 -8.06 -23.48
CA ALA A 449 9.25 -7.93 -23.11
C ALA A 449 8.94 -6.52 -22.56
N ALA A 450 7.74 -6.01 -22.81
CA ALA A 450 7.32 -4.73 -22.29
C ALA A 450 7.26 -4.70 -20.74
N GLY A 451 7.22 -3.49 -20.19
CA GLY A 451 7.12 -3.22 -18.76
C GLY A 451 5.67 -3.14 -18.29
N TYR A 452 5.39 -2.26 -17.33
CA TYR A 452 4.07 -2.13 -16.72
C TYR A 452 3.03 -1.59 -17.72
N ALA A 453 3.41 -0.58 -18.51
CA ALA A 453 2.55 0.13 -19.44
C ALA A 453 2.34 -0.62 -20.76
N GLY A 454 2.96 -1.79 -20.93
CA GLY A 454 2.93 -2.52 -22.20
C GLY A 454 3.68 -1.80 -23.33
N LEU A 455 4.52 -0.83 -22.99
CA LEU A 455 5.29 -0.03 -23.92
C LEU A 455 6.69 -0.60 -24.11
N ASP A 456 7.19 -0.44 -25.32
CA ASP A 456 8.60 -0.55 -25.61
C ASP A 456 9.35 0.70 -25.13
N ASN A 457 10.67 0.62 -24.99
CA ASN A 457 11.46 1.66 -24.35
C ASN A 457 12.59 2.17 -25.24
N ASP A 458 12.49 3.45 -25.60
CA ASP A 458 13.47 4.12 -26.45
C ASP A 458 14.89 4.11 -25.87
N LEU A 459 15.04 4.05 -24.55
CA LEU A 459 16.35 3.94 -23.89
C LEU A 459 17.14 2.73 -24.40
N PHE A 460 16.47 1.61 -24.66
CA PHE A 460 17.12 0.34 -25.02
C PHE A 460 17.77 0.37 -26.41
N TYR A 461 17.35 1.33 -27.24
CA TYR A 461 17.82 1.48 -28.62
C TYR A 461 18.84 2.63 -28.78
N MET A 462 19.17 3.35 -27.71
CA MET A 462 20.14 4.43 -27.78
C MET A 462 21.56 3.88 -27.98
N ASP A 463 22.38 4.62 -28.71
CA ASP A 463 23.75 4.22 -29.02
C ASP A 463 24.64 3.98 -27.79
N LYS A 464 24.33 4.67 -26.70
CA LYS A 464 25.06 4.58 -25.44
C LYS A 464 24.47 3.55 -24.47
N THR A 465 23.46 2.80 -24.89
CA THR A 465 22.82 1.78 -24.07
C THR A 465 23.27 0.39 -24.48
N MET A 466 23.68 -0.41 -23.50
CA MET A 466 24.03 -1.82 -23.66
C MET A 466 23.04 -2.70 -22.89
N MET A 467 22.46 -3.68 -23.56
CA MET A 467 21.55 -4.66 -22.99
C MET A 467 22.33 -5.88 -22.50
N VAL A 468 22.18 -6.23 -21.23
CA VAL A 468 22.73 -7.47 -20.64
C VAL A 468 21.58 -8.42 -20.34
N PHE A 469 21.41 -9.43 -21.18
CA PHE A 469 20.29 -10.36 -21.04
C PHE A 469 20.54 -11.44 -20.00
N GLY A 470 19.58 -11.64 -19.10
CA GLY A 470 19.65 -12.71 -18.10
C GLY A 470 18.75 -12.47 -16.90
N ASP A 471 18.71 -13.47 -16.01
CA ASP A 471 18.16 -13.28 -14.67
C ASP A 471 19.06 -12.30 -13.90
N ALA A 472 18.45 -11.35 -13.18
CA ALA A 472 19.20 -10.29 -12.53
C ALA A 472 20.19 -10.82 -11.49
N LYS A 473 19.82 -11.86 -10.74
CA LYS A 473 20.70 -12.43 -9.72
C LYS A 473 21.94 -13.05 -10.37
N LYS A 474 21.73 -13.88 -11.39
CA LYS A 474 22.83 -14.53 -12.10
C LYS A 474 23.78 -13.52 -12.74
N VAL A 475 23.23 -12.52 -13.43
CA VAL A 475 24.06 -11.50 -14.10
C VAL A 475 24.87 -10.70 -13.10
N ILE A 476 24.28 -10.30 -11.97
CA ILE A 476 25.01 -9.56 -10.93
C ILE A 476 26.06 -10.45 -10.26
N GLU A 477 25.76 -11.72 -9.96
CA GLU A 477 26.75 -12.66 -9.42
C GLU A 477 27.93 -12.89 -10.38
N ASP A 478 27.67 -12.97 -11.69
CA ASP A 478 28.72 -13.07 -12.69
C ASP A 478 29.51 -11.76 -12.79
N MET A 479 28.83 -10.61 -12.68
CA MET A 479 29.52 -9.31 -12.62
C MET A 479 30.46 -9.22 -11.41
N VAL A 480 30.00 -9.65 -10.22
CA VAL A 480 30.78 -9.66 -8.98
C VAL A 480 32.06 -10.47 -9.13
N LYS A 481 32.02 -11.64 -9.79
CA LYS A 481 33.21 -12.47 -10.05
C LYS A 481 34.19 -11.81 -11.01
N SER A 482 33.69 -11.01 -11.95
CA SER A 482 34.53 -10.33 -12.95
C SER A 482 35.11 -9.00 -12.48
N VAL A 483 34.61 -8.44 -11.36
CA VAL A 483 35.16 -7.22 -10.76
C VAL A 483 36.38 -7.53 -9.86
N ASP A 484 36.65 -8.80 -9.54
CA ASP A 484 37.86 -9.20 -8.79
C ASP A 484 39.19 -8.80 -9.45
#